data_AF-A0A453DC91-F1
#
_entry.id   AF-A0A453DC91-F1
#
_cell.length_a   1.000
_cell.length_b   1.000
_cell.length_c   1.000
_cell.angle_alpha   90.00
_cell.angle_beta   90.00
_cell.angle_gamma   90.00
#
_symmetry.space_group_name_H-M   'P 1'
#
loop_
_entity.id
_entity.type
_entity.pdbx_description
1 polymer ?
#
loop_
_entity_poly.entity_id
_entity_poly.type
_entity_poly.pdbx_seq_one_letter_code
_entity_poly.pdbx_strand_id
1 'polypeptide(L)'
;SMKLSPLFLDTMAQDGESKCFQLCMIAIAIGLMAGFVYFLVWIITAGADSKYTVNITSVDGLDPAQDLHSDRQALSPVFGITVQIDNTHNKLAGKCVGGDGSSVVVSYGDALLGKGMVPGFCVQPTRVGEAASKAWGMNEQVPHFLRDRLAGELERGQAVVDVAVRTPGGGGCYIDGCVDTVLVCKAKIGGGSSPCFLARTVSGTTGNR
;
A
#
# COMPACT_ATOMS: atom_id res chain seq x y z
N SER A 1 -16.44 -76.91 -36.26
CA SER A 1 -17.20 -75.68 -35.96
C SER A 1 -17.12 -75.44 -34.46
N MET A 2 -16.20 -74.58 -34.01
CA MET A 2 -15.84 -74.41 -32.60
C MET A 2 -16.79 -73.39 -31.96
N LYS A 3 -17.62 -73.86 -31.01
CA LYS A 3 -18.56 -73.04 -30.24
C LYS A 3 -17.77 -72.26 -29.17
N LEU A 4 -17.73 -70.94 -29.30
CA LEU A 4 -17.22 -70.03 -28.28
C LEU A 4 -18.13 -70.12 -27.04
N SER A 5 -17.55 -70.37 -25.87
CA SER A 5 -18.26 -70.50 -24.60
C SER A 5 -18.72 -69.12 -24.09
N PRO A 6 -19.92 -68.99 -23.50
CA PRO A 6 -20.47 -67.70 -23.03
C PRO A 6 -19.61 -67.02 -21.94
N LEU A 7 -18.82 -67.79 -21.20
CA LEU A 7 -17.90 -67.31 -20.15
C LEU A 7 -16.78 -66.37 -20.65
N PHE A 8 -16.42 -66.46 -21.95
CA PHE A 8 -15.37 -65.61 -22.53
C PHE A 8 -15.90 -64.22 -22.95
N LEU A 9 -17.21 -64.08 -23.16
CA LEU A 9 -17.86 -62.79 -23.47
C LEU A 9 -18.11 -61.98 -22.18
N ASP A 10 -18.46 -62.64 -21.08
CA ASP A 10 -18.69 -61.98 -19.80
C ASP A 10 -17.39 -61.41 -19.20
N THR A 11 -16.27 -62.12 -19.35
CA THR A 11 -14.96 -61.69 -18.83
C THR A 11 -14.44 -60.41 -19.54
N MET A 12 -14.80 -60.19 -20.80
CA MET A 12 -14.41 -58.98 -21.54
C MET A 12 -15.39 -57.81 -21.34
N ALA A 13 -16.65 -58.07 -21.03
CA ALA A 13 -17.62 -57.04 -20.63
C ALA A 13 -17.29 -56.48 -19.23
N GLN A 14 -16.85 -57.34 -18.32
CA GLN A 14 -16.55 -56.98 -16.93
C GLN A 14 -15.23 -56.19 -16.78
N ASP A 15 -14.27 -56.39 -17.69
CA ASP A 15 -13.01 -55.62 -17.78
C ASP A 15 -13.24 -54.20 -18.36
N GLY A 16 -14.23 -54.04 -19.24
CA GLY A 16 -14.67 -52.74 -19.77
C GLY A 16 -15.39 -51.87 -18.73
N GLU A 17 -16.25 -52.46 -17.90
CA GLU A 17 -16.95 -51.76 -16.81
C GLU A 17 -15.98 -51.27 -15.73
N SER A 18 -15.01 -52.10 -15.33
CA SER A 18 -14.02 -51.73 -14.30
C SER A 18 -13.04 -50.65 -14.80
N LYS A 19 -12.63 -50.70 -16.09
CA LYS A 19 -11.78 -49.68 -16.71
C LYS A 19 -12.54 -48.38 -16.94
N CYS A 20 -13.81 -48.43 -17.33
CA CYS A 20 -14.66 -47.26 -17.47
C CYS A 20 -14.87 -46.58 -16.11
N PHE A 21 -15.17 -47.36 -15.06
CA PHE A 21 -15.28 -46.85 -13.69
C PHE A 21 -13.97 -46.22 -13.18
N GLN A 22 -12.83 -46.86 -13.43
CA GLN A 22 -11.51 -46.31 -13.10
C GLN A 22 -11.22 -45.01 -13.86
N LEU A 23 -11.50 -44.94 -15.16
CA LEU A 23 -11.31 -43.72 -15.97
C LEU A 23 -12.22 -42.57 -15.51
N CYS A 24 -13.47 -42.87 -15.13
CA CYS A 24 -14.39 -41.89 -14.56
C CYS A 24 -13.87 -41.36 -13.21
N MET A 25 -13.41 -42.24 -12.32
CA MET A 25 -12.84 -41.83 -11.02
C MET A 25 -11.59 -40.97 -11.19
N ILE A 26 -10.72 -41.31 -12.14
CA ILE A 26 -9.52 -40.51 -12.47
C ILE A 26 -9.92 -39.14 -13.04
N ALA A 27 -10.90 -39.08 -13.95
CA ALA A 27 -11.37 -37.81 -14.52
C ALA A 27 -11.99 -36.89 -13.45
N ILE A 28 -12.79 -37.45 -12.54
CA ILE A 28 -13.35 -36.72 -11.40
C ILE A 28 -12.23 -36.23 -10.49
N ALA A 29 -11.25 -37.08 -10.16
CA ALA A 29 -10.11 -36.70 -9.33
C ALA A 29 -9.30 -35.56 -9.96
N ILE A 30 -9.03 -35.61 -11.27
CA ILE A 30 -8.35 -34.53 -12.00
C ILE A 30 -9.19 -33.25 -11.97
N GLY A 31 -10.50 -33.34 -12.21
CA GLY A 31 -11.39 -32.18 -12.15
C GLY A 31 -11.42 -31.52 -10.77
N LEU A 32 -11.50 -32.33 -9.71
CA LEU A 32 -11.45 -31.85 -8.32
C LEU A 32 -10.11 -31.22 -7.99
N MET A 33 -8.99 -31.85 -8.40
CA MET A 33 -7.65 -31.30 -8.20
C MET A 33 -7.45 -30.00 -8.97
N ALA A 34 -7.88 -29.93 -10.23
CA ALA A 34 -7.81 -28.72 -11.03
C ALA A 34 -8.67 -27.58 -10.43
N GLY A 35 -9.88 -27.89 -9.98
CA GLY A 35 -10.76 -26.95 -9.29
C GLY A 35 -10.16 -26.46 -7.97
N PHE A 36 -9.57 -27.36 -7.18
CA PHE A 36 -8.89 -27.01 -5.93
C PHE A 36 -7.67 -26.12 -6.17
N VAL A 37 -6.82 -26.46 -7.15
CA VAL A 37 -5.66 -25.63 -7.53
C VAL A 37 -6.13 -24.26 -8.02
N TYR A 38 -7.17 -24.20 -8.87
CA TYR A 38 -7.74 -22.94 -9.33
C TYR A 38 -8.25 -22.09 -8.15
N PHE A 39 -8.94 -22.72 -7.20
CA PHE A 39 -9.44 -22.05 -6.00
C PHE A 39 -8.29 -21.52 -5.13
N LEU A 40 -7.22 -22.29 -4.93
CA LEU A 40 -6.03 -21.84 -4.20
C LEU A 40 -5.36 -20.65 -4.90
N VAL A 41 -5.16 -20.73 -6.22
CA VAL A 41 -4.61 -19.61 -7.00
C VAL A 41 -5.50 -18.38 -6.91
N TRP A 42 -6.82 -18.56 -6.98
CA TRP A 42 -7.77 -17.48 -6.81
C TRP A 42 -7.66 -16.84 -5.43
N ILE A 43 -7.61 -17.61 -4.35
CA ILE A 43 -7.43 -17.08 -2.98
C ILE A 43 -6.13 -16.28 -2.86
N ILE A 44 -5.02 -16.83 -3.34
CA ILE A 44 -3.70 -16.19 -3.23
C ILE A 44 -3.68 -14.86 -4.00
N THR A 45 -4.25 -14.84 -5.20
CA THR A 45 -4.23 -13.65 -6.06
C THR A 45 -5.31 -12.64 -5.72
N ALA A 46 -6.41 -13.05 -5.07
CA ALA A 46 -7.49 -12.15 -4.67
C ALA A 46 -7.07 -11.21 -3.52
N GLY A 47 -6.11 -11.61 -2.69
CA GLY A 47 -5.60 -10.82 -1.57
C GLY A 47 -4.40 -9.91 -1.88
N ALA A 48 -4.06 -9.70 -3.15
CA ALA A 48 -2.84 -8.97 -3.53
C ALA A 48 -2.70 -7.59 -2.86
N ASP A 49 -1.44 -7.19 -2.64
CA ASP A 49 -1.11 -5.96 -1.93
C ASP A 49 -1.57 -4.71 -2.69
N SER A 50 -2.13 -3.77 -1.94
CA SER A 50 -2.53 -2.46 -2.42
C SER A 50 -1.31 -1.55 -2.50
N LYS A 51 -1.21 -0.76 -3.58
CA LYS A 51 -0.10 0.19 -3.74
C LYS A 51 -0.49 1.53 -3.15
N TYR A 52 0.42 2.10 -2.37
CA TYR A 52 0.26 3.42 -1.78
C TYR A 52 1.22 4.37 -2.46
N THR A 53 0.70 5.51 -2.89
CA THR A 53 1.47 6.56 -3.56
C THR A 53 1.19 7.90 -2.92
N VAL A 54 2.20 8.76 -2.89
CA VAL A 54 2.08 10.14 -2.46
C VAL A 54 2.58 11.05 -3.56
N ASN A 55 1.86 12.15 -3.78
CA ASN A 55 2.27 13.20 -4.69
C ASN A 55 2.31 14.55 -3.96
N ILE A 56 3.31 15.37 -4.25
CA ILE A 56 3.39 16.75 -3.77
C ILE A 56 2.81 17.63 -4.88
N THR A 57 1.59 18.11 -4.67
CA THR A 57 0.83 18.85 -5.69
C THR A 57 1.17 20.33 -5.72
N SER A 58 1.55 20.90 -4.57
CA SER A 58 1.98 22.29 -4.47
C SER A 58 2.94 22.47 -3.30
N VAL A 59 3.81 23.48 -3.41
CA VAL A 59 4.65 23.94 -2.31
C VAL A 59 4.65 25.45 -2.32
N ASP A 60 4.17 26.06 -1.24
CA ASP A 60 4.22 27.50 -1.02
C ASP A 60 5.23 27.80 0.09
N GLY A 61 5.91 28.96 0.06
CA GLY A 61 6.85 29.37 1.12
C GLY A 61 8.14 28.56 1.20
N LEU A 62 8.55 27.97 0.06
CA LEU A 62 9.80 27.24 -0.10
C LEU A 62 10.51 27.65 -1.41
N ASP A 63 10.53 28.95 -1.71
CA ASP A 63 11.26 29.49 -2.87
C ASP A 63 12.77 29.60 -2.54
N PRO A 64 13.67 28.97 -3.32
CA PRO A 64 15.12 29.11 -3.15
C PRO A 64 15.58 30.56 -3.05
N ALA A 65 15.05 31.43 -3.92
CA ALA A 65 15.53 32.80 -4.05
C ALA A 65 15.04 33.73 -2.92
N GLN A 66 13.82 33.50 -2.41
CA GLN A 66 13.18 34.39 -1.43
C GLN A 66 13.22 33.82 0.00
N ASP A 67 12.94 32.54 0.17
CA ASP A 67 12.66 31.95 1.48
C ASP A 67 13.86 31.21 2.06
N LEU A 68 14.72 30.61 1.22
CA LEU A 68 15.86 29.81 1.69
C LEU A 68 17.14 30.62 1.92
N HIS A 69 17.34 31.73 1.20
CA HIS A 69 18.48 32.65 1.38
C HIS A 69 18.24 33.79 2.38
N SER A 70 17.02 33.94 2.90
CA SER A 70 16.72 34.94 3.92
C SER A 70 17.29 34.52 5.29
N ASP A 71 17.89 35.48 6.02
CA ASP A 71 18.39 35.35 7.42
C ASP A 71 17.33 34.89 8.43
N ARG A 72 16.06 34.73 8.01
CA ARG A 72 15.00 34.14 8.80
C ARG A 72 15.31 32.66 9.03
N GLN A 73 15.56 32.28 10.28
CA GLN A 73 15.85 30.89 10.68
C GLN A 73 14.63 29.96 10.61
N ALA A 74 13.41 30.52 10.61
CA ALA A 74 12.16 29.77 10.59
C ALA A 74 11.59 29.70 9.17
N LEU A 75 11.40 28.48 8.67
CA LEU A 75 10.68 28.20 7.44
C LEU A 75 9.22 27.84 7.79
N SER A 76 8.27 28.41 7.04
CA SER A 76 6.85 28.09 7.17
C SER A 76 6.24 27.65 5.83
N PRO A 77 6.80 26.61 5.18
CA PRO A 77 6.28 26.15 3.89
C PRO A 77 4.91 25.49 4.06
N VAL A 78 4.10 25.54 3.01
CA VAL A 78 2.82 24.82 2.94
C VAL A 78 2.90 23.82 1.81
N PHE A 79 2.83 22.54 2.15
CA PHE A 79 2.84 21.43 1.20
C PHE A 79 1.42 20.98 0.91
N GLY A 80 1.02 21.03 -0.36
CA GLY A 80 -0.12 20.30 -0.89
C GLY A 80 0.28 18.85 -1.14
N ILE A 81 -0.41 17.92 -0.49
CA ILE A 81 -0.08 16.49 -0.54
C ILE A 81 -1.32 15.73 -0.99
N THR A 82 -1.18 14.86 -1.97
CA THR A 82 -2.22 13.90 -2.36
C THR A 82 -1.75 12.50 -2.01
N VAL A 83 -2.51 11.81 -1.16
CA VAL A 83 -2.31 10.40 -0.83
C VAL A 83 -3.24 9.59 -1.72
N GLN A 84 -2.70 8.61 -2.43
CA GLN A 84 -3.45 7.74 -3.33
C GLN A 84 -3.27 6.29 -2.91
N ILE A 85 -4.37 5.53 -3.02
CA ILE A 85 -4.41 4.09 -2.80
C ILE A 85 -4.90 3.45 -4.08
N ASP A 86 -4.04 2.64 -4.69
CA ASP A 86 -4.40 1.75 -5.78
C ASP A 86 -4.70 0.36 -5.21
N ASN A 87 -6.00 0.07 -5.10
CA ASN A 87 -6.53 -1.20 -4.61
C ASN A 87 -7.05 -2.09 -5.76
N THR A 88 -6.62 -1.84 -7.00
CA THR A 88 -7.14 -2.52 -8.20
C THR A 88 -6.91 -4.03 -8.15
N HIS A 89 -5.80 -4.47 -7.55
CA HIS A 89 -5.41 -5.88 -7.47
C HIS A 89 -6.01 -6.62 -6.27
N ASN A 90 -6.56 -5.91 -5.28
CA ASN A 90 -7.20 -6.55 -4.14
C ASN A 90 -8.70 -6.73 -4.41
N LYS A 91 -9.15 -8.00 -4.45
CA LYS A 91 -10.53 -8.38 -4.70
C LYS A 91 -11.30 -8.68 -3.41
N LEU A 92 -10.62 -8.76 -2.27
CA LEU A 92 -11.19 -9.24 -1.01
C LEU A 92 -11.56 -8.10 -0.07
N ALA A 93 -10.71 -7.07 0.04
CA ALA A 93 -10.82 -6.06 1.08
C ALA A 93 -10.61 -4.64 0.56
N GLY A 94 -11.40 -3.71 1.11
CA GLY A 94 -11.11 -2.30 1.00
C GLY A 94 -9.92 -1.88 1.87
N LYS A 95 -9.30 -0.76 1.54
CA LYS A 95 -8.22 -0.16 2.33
C LYS A 95 -8.58 1.27 2.71
N CYS A 96 -8.25 1.64 3.93
CA CYS A 96 -8.48 2.99 4.44
C CYS A 96 -7.15 3.60 4.91
N VAL A 97 -7.04 4.92 4.74
CA VAL A 97 -5.93 5.74 5.24
C VAL A 97 -6.51 7.05 5.76
N GLY A 98 -5.89 7.62 6.78
CA GLY A 98 -6.34 8.88 7.36
C GLY A 98 -7.50 8.70 8.35
N GLY A 99 -8.10 9.83 8.73
CA GLY A 99 -9.21 9.88 9.69
C GLY A 99 -8.78 10.53 10.99
N ASP A 100 -9.57 10.31 12.04
CA ASP A 100 -9.35 10.97 13.32
C ASP A 100 -7.98 10.62 13.90
N GLY A 101 -7.23 11.65 14.31
CA GLY A 101 -5.87 11.51 14.83
C GLY A 101 -4.80 11.21 13.78
N SER A 102 -5.16 11.08 12.50
CA SER A 102 -4.18 10.83 11.45
C SER A 102 -3.40 12.07 11.08
N SER A 103 -2.09 11.92 10.94
CA SER A 103 -1.19 13.03 10.66
C SER A 103 -0.29 12.73 9.48
N VAL A 104 -0.02 13.77 8.70
CA VAL A 104 1.05 13.77 7.71
C VAL A 104 2.21 14.62 8.21
N VAL A 105 3.42 14.12 8.02
CA VAL A 105 4.66 14.77 8.38
C VAL A 105 5.55 14.81 7.14
N VAL A 106 6.11 15.98 6.84
CA VAL A 106 7.09 16.18 5.77
C VAL A 106 8.40 16.57 6.41
N SER A 107 9.46 15.81 6.11
CA SER A 107 10.79 16.02 6.67
C SER A 107 11.88 15.97 5.61
N TYR A 108 12.99 16.63 5.86
CA TYR A 108 14.17 16.64 5.00
C TYR A 108 15.43 16.53 5.84
N GLY A 109 16.18 15.43 5.68
CA GLY A 109 17.43 15.21 6.44
C GLY A 109 17.23 15.32 7.95
N ASP A 110 16.17 14.66 8.47
CA ASP A 110 15.73 14.69 9.87
C ASP A 110 15.17 16.03 10.38
N ALA A 111 15.15 17.08 9.56
CA ALA A 111 14.48 18.34 9.89
C ALA A 111 13.00 18.27 9.51
N LEU A 112 12.12 18.65 10.43
CA LEU A 112 10.70 18.77 10.18
C LEU A 112 10.42 20.02 9.32
N LEU A 113 9.79 19.83 8.17
CA LEU A 113 9.41 20.90 7.25
C LEU A 113 7.93 21.25 7.36
N GLY A 114 7.08 20.28 7.71
CA GLY A 114 5.68 20.56 7.94
C GLY A 114 4.89 19.39 8.52
N LYS A 115 3.77 19.73 9.15
CA LYS A 115 2.82 18.78 9.74
C LYS A 115 1.39 19.13 9.37
N GLY A 116 0.57 18.12 9.16
CA GLY A 116 -0.82 18.26 8.76
C GLY A 116 -1.69 17.11 9.22
N MET A 117 -2.99 17.21 8.93
CA MET A 117 -3.96 16.14 9.16
C MET A 117 -4.38 15.54 7.82
N VAL A 118 -4.59 14.22 7.80
CA VAL A 118 -5.03 13.51 6.60
C VAL A 118 -6.50 13.12 6.76
N PRO A 119 -7.41 13.61 5.88
CA PRO A 119 -8.81 13.22 5.95
C PRO A 119 -8.94 11.72 5.71
N GLY A 120 -9.86 11.09 6.45
CA GLY A 120 -10.12 9.67 6.32
C GLY A 120 -10.79 9.36 5.00
N PHE A 121 -10.23 8.39 4.26
CA PHE A 121 -10.87 7.87 3.07
C PHE A 121 -10.61 6.38 2.92
N CYS A 122 -11.57 5.69 2.30
CA CYS A 122 -11.51 4.27 2.06
C CYS A 122 -11.70 3.99 0.57
N VAL A 123 -10.89 3.08 0.06
CA VAL A 123 -10.93 2.60 -1.32
C VAL A 123 -11.46 1.17 -1.31
N GLN A 124 -12.55 0.95 -2.03
CA GLN A 124 -13.18 -0.36 -2.16
C GLN A 124 -12.26 -1.35 -2.91
N PRO A 125 -12.53 -2.67 -2.84
CA PRO A 125 -11.85 -3.64 -3.67
C PRO A 125 -11.88 -3.26 -5.15
N THR A 126 -10.81 -3.51 -5.89
CA THR A 126 -10.69 -3.26 -7.34
C THR A 126 -10.85 -1.79 -7.76
N ARG A 127 -10.64 -0.84 -6.85
CA ARG A 127 -10.77 0.60 -7.10
C ARG A 127 -9.49 1.35 -6.79
N VAL A 128 -9.42 2.58 -7.29
CA VAL A 128 -8.41 3.57 -6.95
C VAL A 128 -9.11 4.75 -6.29
N GLY A 129 -8.49 5.33 -5.28
CA GLY A 129 -8.98 6.56 -4.66
C GLY A 129 -7.84 7.39 -4.12
N GLU A 130 -8.12 8.67 -3.91
CA GLU A 130 -7.14 9.65 -3.45
C GLU A 130 -7.78 10.64 -2.49
N ALA A 131 -6.95 11.23 -1.63
CA ALA A 131 -7.35 12.32 -0.77
C ALA A 131 -6.25 13.38 -0.71
N ALA A 132 -6.69 14.64 -0.78
CA ALA A 132 -5.83 15.79 -0.60
C ALA A 132 -5.67 16.11 0.89
N SER A 133 -4.47 16.51 1.27
CA SER A 133 -4.09 16.98 2.59
C SER A 133 -3.14 18.16 2.45
N LYS A 134 -3.02 18.95 3.51
CA LYS A 134 -2.06 20.05 3.60
C LYS A 134 -1.19 19.87 4.83
N ALA A 135 0.13 20.01 4.65
CA ALA A 135 1.09 20.07 5.74
C ALA A 135 1.67 21.48 5.85
N TRP A 136 1.68 22.02 7.06
CA TRP A 136 2.09 23.39 7.36
C TRP A 136 3.40 23.37 8.13
N GLY A 137 4.34 24.23 7.74
CA GLY A 137 5.57 24.45 8.48
C GLY A 137 5.29 25.05 9.85
N MET A 138 6.00 24.56 10.86
CA MET A 138 5.78 24.96 12.26
C MET A 138 6.83 25.96 12.77
N ASN A 139 7.47 26.71 11.88
CA ASN A 139 8.57 27.64 12.21
C ASN A 139 9.75 26.96 12.93
N GLU A 140 9.96 25.67 12.66
CA GLU A 140 11.05 24.92 13.24
C GLU A 140 12.37 25.34 12.59
N GLN A 141 13.43 25.40 13.40
CA GLN A 141 14.75 25.82 12.96
C GLN A 141 15.37 24.71 12.13
N VAL A 142 15.24 24.80 10.80
CA VAL A 142 15.98 23.94 9.89
C VAL A 142 17.44 24.42 9.86
N PRO A 143 18.42 23.54 10.16
CA PRO A 143 19.83 23.90 10.09
C PRO A 143 20.21 24.55 8.76
N HIS A 144 21.01 25.62 8.80
CA HIS A 144 21.39 26.39 7.60
C HIS A 144 21.97 25.50 6.49
N PHE A 145 22.83 24.54 6.84
CA PHE A 145 23.39 23.58 5.90
C PHE A 145 22.34 22.76 5.13
N LEU A 146 21.27 22.34 5.82
CA LEU A 146 20.17 21.61 5.18
C LEU A 146 19.33 22.52 4.28
N ARG A 147 19.19 23.81 4.64
CA ARG A 147 18.49 24.80 3.82
C ARG A 147 19.25 25.08 2.52
N ASP A 148 20.56 25.29 2.58
CA ASP A 148 21.39 25.53 1.39
C ASP A 148 21.37 24.31 0.45
N ARG A 149 21.45 23.11 1.04
CA ARG A 149 21.36 21.86 0.29
C ARG A 149 19.99 21.73 -0.38
N LEU A 150 18.90 21.96 0.36
CA LEU A 150 17.55 21.91 -0.15
C LEU A 150 17.32 22.96 -1.25
N ALA A 151 17.84 24.17 -1.09
CA ALA A 151 17.78 25.24 -2.10
C ALA A 151 18.46 24.79 -3.40
N GLY A 152 19.69 24.29 -3.31
CA GLY A 152 20.41 23.80 -4.48
C GLY A 152 19.77 22.56 -5.11
N GLU A 153 19.13 21.69 -4.33
CA GLU A 153 18.37 20.56 -4.88
C GLU A 153 17.06 21.01 -5.54
N LEU A 154 16.37 22.03 -5.01
CA LEU A 154 15.17 22.62 -5.60
C LEU A 154 15.48 23.31 -6.93
N GLU A 155 16.54 24.11 -6.99
CA GLU A 155 16.99 24.78 -8.23
C GLU A 155 17.29 23.79 -9.36
N ARG A 156 17.82 22.61 -9.00
CA ARG A 156 18.10 21.53 -9.96
C ARG A 156 16.88 20.65 -10.24
N GLY A 157 15.75 20.90 -9.58
CA GLY A 157 14.57 20.04 -9.64
C GLY A 157 14.87 18.61 -9.18
N GLN A 158 15.69 18.44 -8.13
CA GLN A 158 16.13 17.17 -7.56
C GLN A 158 15.77 17.02 -6.08
N ALA A 159 15.11 18.00 -5.47
CA ALA A 159 14.70 17.95 -4.08
C ALA A 159 13.73 16.79 -3.79
N VAL A 160 14.11 15.94 -2.84
CA VAL A 160 13.32 14.81 -2.35
C VAL A 160 13.11 14.96 -0.86
N VAL A 161 11.87 14.85 -0.42
CA VAL A 161 11.48 14.92 0.99
C VAL A 161 10.87 13.59 1.44
N ASP A 162 11.05 13.28 2.72
CA ASP A 162 10.42 12.13 3.35
C ASP A 162 9.02 12.52 3.81
N VAL A 163 8.00 11.84 3.31
CA VAL A 163 6.60 12.02 3.70
C VAL A 163 6.15 10.81 4.49
N ALA A 164 5.73 11.05 5.73
CA ALA A 164 5.18 10.04 6.62
C ALA A 164 3.70 10.30 6.90
N VAL A 165 2.82 9.36 6.55
CA VAL A 165 1.38 9.42 6.88
C VAL A 165 1.09 8.38 7.95
N ARG A 166 0.81 8.83 9.18
CA ARG A 166 0.42 7.98 10.29
C ARG A 166 -1.10 7.95 10.43
N THR A 167 -1.66 6.75 10.45
CA THR A 167 -3.08 6.48 10.70
C THR A 167 -3.19 5.63 11.98
N PRO A 168 -3.53 6.26 13.12
CA PRO A 168 -3.72 5.54 14.38
C PRO A 168 -4.79 4.47 14.26
N GLY A 169 -4.51 3.26 14.78
CA GLY A 169 -5.44 2.13 14.69
C GLY A 169 -5.77 1.63 13.27
N GLY A 170 -5.10 2.14 12.23
CA GLY A 170 -5.34 1.74 10.83
C GLY A 170 -4.99 0.28 10.53
N GLY A 171 -4.23 -0.38 11.41
CA GLY A 171 -3.93 -1.82 11.34
C GLY A 171 -4.93 -2.69 12.12
N GLY A 172 -5.95 -2.07 12.73
CA GLY A 172 -6.92 -2.70 13.61
C GLY A 172 -6.54 -2.58 15.09
N CYS A 173 -7.55 -2.71 15.95
CA CYS A 173 -7.38 -2.78 17.40
C CYS A 173 -7.73 -4.18 17.90
N TYR A 174 -6.85 -4.71 18.73
CA TYR A 174 -6.96 -6.03 19.35
C TYR A 174 -6.86 -5.88 20.87
N ILE A 175 -6.97 -6.98 21.60
CA ILE A 175 -6.99 -6.99 23.08
C ILE A 175 -5.72 -6.34 23.65
N ASP A 176 -4.57 -6.52 23.00
CA ASP A 176 -3.27 -6.00 23.43
C ASP A 176 -2.95 -4.58 22.91
N GLY A 177 -3.92 -3.92 22.27
CA GLY A 177 -3.80 -2.54 21.80
C GLY A 177 -4.12 -2.34 20.32
N CYS A 178 -3.93 -1.09 19.87
CA CYS A 178 -4.13 -0.72 18.47
C CYS A 178 -2.83 -0.77 17.69
N VAL A 179 -2.92 -1.20 16.44
CA VAL A 179 -1.80 -1.17 15.50
C VAL A 179 -1.96 0.04 14.59
N ASP A 180 -0.99 0.92 14.64
CA ASP A 180 -0.92 2.08 13.76
C ASP A 180 -0.33 1.67 12.42
N THR A 181 -0.85 2.31 11.38
CA THR A 181 -0.33 2.19 10.03
C THR A 181 0.46 3.45 9.70
N VAL A 182 1.68 3.30 9.21
CA VAL A 182 2.55 4.41 8.79
C VAL A 182 2.97 4.20 7.35
N LEU A 183 2.56 5.09 6.45
CA LEU A 183 3.09 5.15 5.09
C LEU A 183 4.35 5.99 5.09
N VAL A 184 5.45 5.46 4.56
CA VAL A 184 6.73 6.17 4.43
C VAL A 184 7.08 6.27 2.96
N CYS A 185 7.17 7.48 2.45
CA CYS A 185 7.34 7.77 1.03
C CYS A 185 8.50 8.73 0.83
N LYS A 186 9.30 8.52 -0.22
CA LYS A 186 10.28 9.50 -0.69
C LYS A 186 9.70 10.25 -1.86
N ALA A 187 9.20 11.47 -1.62
CA ALA A 187 8.48 12.25 -2.60
C ALA A 187 9.37 13.36 -3.17
N LYS A 188 9.42 13.44 -4.49
CA LYS A 188 10.13 14.50 -5.20
C LYS A 188 9.26 15.76 -5.29
N ILE A 189 9.77 16.91 -4.86
CA ILE A 189 9.07 18.20 -4.98
C ILE A 189 8.95 18.59 -6.45
N GLY A 190 7.74 18.93 -6.90
CA GLY A 190 7.46 19.18 -8.33
C GLY A 190 7.59 17.94 -9.22
N GLY A 191 7.71 16.76 -8.62
CA GLY A 191 7.72 15.47 -9.32
C GLY A 191 6.32 14.89 -9.49
N GLY A 192 6.27 13.64 -9.96
CA GLY A 192 5.04 12.85 -10.00
C GLY A 192 4.85 11.98 -8.74
N SER A 193 3.85 11.10 -8.80
CA SER A 193 3.55 10.15 -7.75
C SER A 193 4.75 9.30 -7.36
N SER A 194 5.01 9.21 -6.07
CA SER A 194 6.11 8.45 -5.49
C SER A 194 5.56 7.29 -4.65
N PRO A 195 6.12 6.07 -4.78
CA PRO A 195 5.64 4.91 -4.05
C PRO A 195 5.97 5.02 -2.55
N CYS A 196 5.08 4.45 -1.73
CA CYS A 196 5.20 4.42 -0.29
C CYS A 196 5.36 2.99 0.22
N PHE A 197 6.11 2.84 1.29
CA PHE A 197 6.20 1.61 2.06
C PHE A 197 5.22 1.67 3.23
N LEU A 198 4.50 0.58 3.43
CA LEU A 198 3.58 0.42 4.55
C LEU A 198 4.33 -0.20 5.74
N ALA A 199 4.46 0.56 6.82
CA ALA A 199 4.95 0.08 8.11
C ALA A 199 3.78 -0.08 9.09
N ARG A 200 3.86 -1.09 9.95
CA ARG A 200 2.94 -1.27 11.08
C ARG A 200 3.69 -1.12 12.38
N THR A 201 3.13 -0.34 13.29
CA THR A 201 3.72 -0.13 14.62
C THR A 201 2.65 -0.34 15.67
N VAL A 202 2.95 -1.07 16.74
CA VAL A 202 2.07 -1.09 17.91
C VAL A 202 1.97 0.34 18.43
N SER A 203 0.76 0.82 18.66
CA SER A 203 0.52 2.13 19.25
C SER A 203 0.98 2.07 20.71
N GLY A 204 2.27 2.25 20.93
CA GLY A 204 2.83 2.44 22.26
C GLY A 204 2.50 3.85 22.72
N THR A 205 1.73 3.97 23.79
CA THR A 205 1.71 5.16 24.64
C THR A 205 3.11 5.37 25.23
N THR A 206 4.07 5.84 24.43
CA THR A 206 5.25 6.53 24.95
C THR A 206 4.82 7.93 25.35
N GLY A 207 4.04 7.97 26.43
CA GLY A 207 3.61 9.15 27.16
C GLY A 207 3.63 8.79 28.63
N ASN A 208 4.84 8.58 29.18
CA ASN A 208 5.20 8.86 30.58
C ASN A 208 6.65 8.41 30.87
N ARG A 209 7.59 9.33 30.77
CA ARG A 209 8.44 9.75 31.90
C ARG A 209 9.20 11.02 31.57
#